data_AF-F7NI36-F1
#
_entry.id   AF-F7NI36-F1
#
_cell.length_a   1.000
_cell.length_b   1.000
_cell.length_c   1.000
_cell.angle_alpha   90.00
_cell.angle_beta   90.00
_cell.angle_gamma   90.00
#
_symmetry.space_group_name_H-M   'P 1'
#
loop_
_entity.id
_entity.type
_entity.pdbx_description
1 polymer ?
#
loop_
_entity_poly.entity_id
_entity_poly.type
_entity_poly.pdbx_seq_one_letter_code
_entity_poly.pdbx_strand_id
1 'polypeptide(L)' 'MKNQGNSSGKREGIDTSRTNPNCYQCLFFYITWDRAFPYGCKALGFKGRRIPSLDVLTASGSRCLYFREKTTGEHPDEN' A
#
# COMPACT_ATOMS: atom_id res chain seq x y z
N MET A 1 -9.61 -1.59 48.17
CA MET A 1 -8.60 -0.61 47.72
C MET A 1 -7.80 -1.20 46.57
N LYS A 2 -7.75 -0.47 45.45
CA LYS A 2 -6.89 -0.62 44.25
C LYS A 2 -7.14 -1.80 43.29
N ASN A 3 -8.09 -1.55 42.38
CA ASN A 3 -8.11 -2.03 40.99
C ASN A 3 -6.77 -1.80 40.29
N GLN A 4 -6.17 -2.84 39.70
CA GLN A 4 -5.25 -2.79 38.55
C GLN A 4 -5.29 -4.17 37.88
N GLY A 5 -5.46 -4.38 36.57
CA GLY A 5 -5.64 -3.51 35.43
C GLY A 5 -5.93 -4.44 34.25
N ASN A 6 -7.03 -4.19 33.54
CA ASN A 6 -7.45 -4.96 32.38
C ASN A 6 -6.60 -4.55 31.16
N SER A 7 -6.27 -5.54 30.32
CA SER A 7 -6.03 -5.41 28.89
C SER A 7 -5.04 -4.33 28.40
N SER A 8 -3.85 -4.78 28.00
CA SER A 8 -3.10 -4.12 26.93
C SER A 8 -2.74 -5.19 25.90
N GLY A 9 -3.73 -5.52 25.07
CA GLY A 9 -3.50 -6.27 23.83
C GLY A 9 -2.55 -5.46 22.96
N LYS A 10 -1.27 -5.86 22.94
CA LYS A 10 -0.34 -5.42 21.91
C LYS A 10 -0.89 -5.94 20.58
N ARG A 11 -1.36 -5.03 19.72
CA ARG A 11 -1.73 -5.37 18.34
C ARG A 11 -0.44 -5.74 17.62
N GLU A 12 -0.18 -7.04 17.53
CA GLU A 12 0.90 -7.61 16.76
C GLU A 12 0.76 -7.16 15.29
N GLY A 13 1.82 -6.57 14.76
CA GLY A 13 1.86 -6.02 13.41
C GLY A 13 1.57 -7.11 12.38
N ILE A 14 0.55 -6.89 11.56
CA ILE A 14 0.29 -7.69 10.38
C ILE A 14 1.47 -7.49 9.43
N ASP A 15 2.27 -8.53 9.26
CA ASP A 15 3.34 -8.59 8.27
C ASP A 15 2.74 -8.50 6.85
N THR A 16 2.68 -7.28 6.31
CA THR A 16 2.22 -7.00 4.94
C THR A 16 3.20 -7.52 3.87
N SER A 17 4.30 -8.16 4.26
CA SER A 17 5.34 -8.60 3.32
C SER A 17 4.94 -9.79 2.43
N ARG A 18 3.88 -10.54 2.77
CA ARG A 18 3.44 -11.73 2.02
C ARG A 18 2.33 -11.47 1.00
N THR A 19 1.69 -10.30 1.03
CA THR A 19 0.56 -9.95 0.16
C THR A 19 0.98 -9.02 -0.98
N ASN A 20 0.20 -8.97 -2.07
CA ASN A 20 0.49 -8.06 -3.19
C ASN A 20 0.27 -6.61 -2.72
N PRO A 21 1.22 -5.67 -2.91
CA PRO A 21 1.08 -4.32 -2.41
C PRO A 21 -0.16 -3.61 -2.94
N ASN A 22 -0.80 -2.83 -2.05
CA ASN A 22 -2.01 -2.08 -2.38
C ASN A 22 -1.66 -0.80 -3.14
N CYS A 23 -1.83 -0.81 -4.47
CA CYS A 23 -1.53 0.38 -5.29
C CYS A 23 -2.28 1.64 -4.87
N TYR A 24 -3.48 1.56 -4.26
CA TYR A 24 -4.20 2.76 -3.82
C TYR A 24 -3.44 3.53 -2.73
N GLN A 25 -2.68 2.81 -1.92
CA GLN A 25 -1.78 3.35 -0.90
C GLN A 25 -0.38 3.67 -1.46
N CYS A 26 -0.11 3.46 -2.75
CA CYS A 26 1.21 3.73 -3.32
C CYS A 26 1.36 5.20 -3.75
N LEU A 27 2.45 5.86 -3.37
CA LEU A 27 2.80 7.23 -3.77
C LEU A 27 2.89 7.41 -5.29
N PHE A 28 3.31 6.37 -6.02
CA PHE A 28 3.48 6.43 -7.48
C PHE A 28 2.21 6.11 -8.27
N PHE A 29 1.17 5.63 -7.60
CA PHE A 29 -0.08 5.30 -8.26
C PHE A 29 -0.89 6.55 -8.56
N TYR A 30 -1.42 6.63 -9.77
CA TYR A 30 -2.28 7.72 -10.20
C TYR A 30 -3.38 7.22 -11.13
N ILE A 31 -4.48 7.96 -11.17
CA ILE A 31 -5.58 7.75 -12.12
C ILE A 31 -5.30 8.60 -13.36
N THR A 32 -5.35 7.99 -14.53
CA THR A 32 -4.96 8.63 -15.80
C THR A 32 -6.11 9.38 -16.48
N TRP A 33 -7.34 9.16 -16.03
CA TRP A 33 -8.59 9.62 -16.66
C TRP A 33 -8.83 9.09 -18.09
N ASP A 34 -8.01 8.16 -18.56
CA ASP A 34 -8.17 7.48 -19.85
C ASP A 34 -9.15 6.30 -19.67
N ARG A 35 -10.27 6.32 -20.42
CA ARG A 35 -11.27 5.24 -20.39
C ARG A 35 -10.69 3.87 -20.75
N ALA A 36 -9.68 3.83 -21.61
CA ALA A 36 -9.05 2.58 -22.01
C ALA A 36 -8.01 2.08 -21.00
N PHE A 37 -7.40 2.96 -20.20
CA PHE A 37 -6.30 2.66 -19.28
C PHE A 37 -6.37 3.51 -18.02
N PRO A 38 -7.36 3.32 -17.14
CA PRO A 38 -7.63 4.22 -16.02
C PRO A 38 -6.52 4.27 -14.96
N TYR A 39 -5.66 3.26 -14.89
CA TYR A 39 -4.64 3.14 -13.84
C TYR A 39 -3.23 3.39 -14.39
N GLY A 40 -2.40 4.12 -13.65
CA GLY A 40 -1.01 4.39 -14.01
C GLY A 40 -0.04 4.24 -12.85
N CYS A 41 1.22 3.93 -13.18
CA CYS A 41 2.33 3.88 -12.23
C CYS A 41 3.46 4.81 -12.67
N LYS A 42 3.76 5.84 -11.88
CA LYS A 42 4.83 6.81 -12.19
C LYS A 42 6.23 6.20 -12.09
N ALA A 43 6.44 5.28 -11.15
CA ALA A 43 7.76 4.66 -10.94
C ALA A 43 8.20 3.79 -12.13
N LEU A 44 7.24 3.17 -12.82
CA LEU A 44 7.50 2.29 -13.97
C LEU A 44 7.12 2.94 -15.32
N GLY A 45 6.47 4.10 -15.30
CA GLY A 45 6.17 4.88 -16.51
C GLY A 45 5.11 4.27 -17.44
N PHE A 46 4.21 3.43 -16.93
CA PHE A 46 3.17 2.80 -17.75
C PHE A 46 1.74 3.03 -17.21
N LYS A 47 0.76 2.83 -18.09
CA LYS A 47 -0.67 2.81 -17.79
C LYS A 47 -1.30 1.48 -18.22
N GLY A 48 -2.33 1.04 -17.49
CA GLY A 48 -2.96 -0.26 -17.64
C GLY A 48 -4.46 -0.22 -17.36
N ARG A 49 -5.14 -1.29 -17.78
CA ARG A 49 -6.55 -1.55 -17.44
C ARG A 49 -6.71 -2.11 -16.03
N ARG A 50 -5.69 -2.79 -15.55
CA ARG A 50 -5.65 -3.44 -14.25
C ARG A 50 -4.80 -2.63 -13.29
N ILE A 51 -4.84 -3.02 -12.03
CA ILE A 51 -3.98 -2.42 -11.00
C ILE A 51 -2.51 -2.64 -11.37
N PRO A 52 -1.66 -1.60 -11.31
CA PRO A 52 -0.27 -1.72 -11.75
C PRO A 52 0.54 -2.81 -11.02
N SER A 53 0.31 -3.07 -9.73
CA SER A 53 1.01 -4.16 -9.03
C SER A 53 0.70 -5.54 -9.60
N LEU A 54 -0.49 -5.73 -10.16
CA LEU A 54 -0.93 -6.98 -10.78
C LEU A 54 -0.34 -7.15 -12.19
N ASP A 55 -0.27 -6.07 -12.97
CA ASP A 55 0.41 -6.09 -14.26
C ASP A 55 1.92 -6.34 -14.09
N VAL A 56 2.54 -5.74 -13.07
CA VAL A 56 3.95 -6.00 -12.70
C VAL A 56 4.14 -7.46 -12.28
N LEU A 57 3.25 -8.01 -11.46
CA LEU A 57 3.30 -9.42 -11.06
C LEU A 57 3.18 -10.36 -12.26
N THR A 58 2.29 -10.04 -13.21
CA THR A 58 2.08 -10.85 -14.41
C THR A 58 3.28 -10.77 -15.36
N ALA A 59 3.89 -9.59 -15.51
CA ALA A 59 5.01 -9.38 -16.43
C ALA A 59 6.37 -9.84 -15.86
N SER A 60 6.61 -9.58 -14.57
CA SER A 60 7.89 -9.86 -13.89
C SER A 60 7.89 -11.20 -13.14
N GLY A 61 6.71 -11.76 -12.86
CA GLY A 61 6.58 -12.94 -11.98
C GLY A 61 6.82 -12.63 -10.49
N SER A 62 7.12 -11.36 -10.15
CA SER A 62 7.44 -10.90 -8.80
C SER A 62 6.54 -9.75 -8.37
N ARG A 63 6.34 -9.59 -7.06
CA ARG A 63 5.59 -8.45 -6.49
C ARG A 63 6.25 -7.12 -6.85
N CYS A 64 5.46 -6.05 -6.83
CA CYS A 64 5.97 -4.70 -7.14
C CYS A 64 6.99 -4.24 -6.08
N LEU A 65 8.27 -4.24 -6.45
CA LEU A 65 9.39 -3.78 -5.61
C LEU A 65 9.44 -2.25 -5.47
N TYR A 66 8.74 -1.53 -6.35
CA TYR A 66 8.67 -0.06 -6.34
C TYR A 66 7.54 0.47 -5.46
N PHE A 67 6.84 -0.38 -4.72
CA PHE A 67 5.78 0.06 -3.83
C PHE A 67 6.34 0.98 -2.74
N ARG A 68 5.75 2.17 -2.60
CA ARG A 68 6.05 3.14 -1.55
C ARG A 68 4.74 3.63 -0.98
N GLU A 69 4.51 3.38 0.30
CA GLU A 69 3.28 3.78 0.97
C GLU A 69 3.15 5.32 1.01
N LYS A 70 1.94 5.83 0.77
CA LYS A 70 1.57 7.22 1.01
C LYS A 70 1.65 7.41 2.51
N THR A 71 2.46 8.35 2.97
CA THR A 71 2.53 8.75 4.38
C THR A 71 1.18 9.35 4.79
N THR A 72 0.21 8.50 5.14
CA THR A 72 -1.02 8.90 5.83
C THR A 72 -0.76 8.77 7.32
N GLY A 73 -0.12 9.80 7.87
CA GLY A 73 -0.05 10.08 9.31
C GLY A 73 0.60 9.00 10.17
N GLU A 74 1.92 9.07 10.33
CA GLU A 74 2.41 9.11 11.71
C GLU A 74 1.72 10.31 12.36
N HIS A 75 0.75 10.06 13.22
CA HIS A 75 0.31 11.07 14.18
C HIS A 75 1.36 11.02 15.29
N PRO A 76 2.32 11.98 15.40
CA PRO A 76 3.16 12.06 16.58
C PRO A 76 2.23 12.35 17.76
N ASP A 77 1.88 11.32 18.52
CA ASP A 77 1.30 11.48 19.86
C ASP A 77 2.41 11.96 20.81
N GLU A 78 2.74 13.24 20.71
CA GLU A 78 3.52 13.97 21.70
C GLU A 78 2.57 14.95 22.43
N ASN A 79 2.05 14.51 23.58
CA ASN A 79 1.81 15.37 24.75
C ASN A 79 1.96 14.54 26.03
#